data_AF-A0A6P6XZV1-F1
#
_entry.id   AF-A0A6P6XZV1-F1
#
_cell.length_a   1.000
_cell.length_b   1.000
_cell.length_c   1.000
_cell.angle_alpha   90.00
_cell.angle_beta   90.00
_cell.angle_gamma   90.00
#
_symmetry.space_group_name_H-M   'P 1'
#
loop_
_entity.id
_entity.type
_entity.pdbx_description
1 polymer ?
#
loop_
_entity_poly.entity_id
_entity_poly.type
_entity_poly.pdbx_seq_one_letter_code
_entity_poly.pdbx_strand_id
1 'polypeptide(L)'
;IVLYPIVTDIYYPVRSHVWYYMIILTILPMIAVQGASYIISIVFGRNPLNLYISIPCVMLISIISILTPHSLSHFAFKLITTFNLFRYQSEAMLFLVYGFGRCGHREIQVVLYRIGLIHDERYYYVIIMTAVNAILFQSIAILLFCLYNNPFQDRRKRVKRIEYLNQRQLPSKVIIPGLTCSNDFVIRKIQV
;
A
#
# COMPACT_ATOMS: atom_id res chain seq x y z
N ILE A 1 6.40 -17.87 -8.33
CA ILE A 1 6.84 -16.66 -9.08
C ILE A 1 7.87 -17.01 -10.14
N VAL A 2 8.86 -17.87 -9.88
CA VAL A 2 9.91 -18.24 -10.86
C VAL A 2 9.45 -19.24 -11.95
N LEU A 3 8.46 -20.09 -11.68
CA LEU A 3 7.96 -21.09 -12.65
C LEU A 3 7.00 -20.53 -13.73
N TYR A 4 6.19 -19.54 -13.38
CA TYR A 4 5.26 -18.88 -14.32
C TYR A 4 5.97 -18.28 -15.55
N PRO A 5 7.13 -17.59 -15.42
CA PRO A 5 7.84 -17.07 -16.57
C PRO A 5 8.43 -18.18 -17.47
N ILE A 6 8.87 -19.32 -16.93
CA ILE A 6 9.43 -20.41 -17.76
C ILE A 6 8.39 -20.95 -18.76
N VAL A 7 7.10 -20.97 -18.38
CA VAL A 7 5.99 -21.37 -19.28
C VAL A 7 5.73 -20.34 -20.38
N THR A 8 6.06 -19.06 -20.16
CA THR A 8 5.80 -17.97 -21.12
C THR A 8 6.96 -17.69 -22.10
N ASP A 9 8.01 -18.51 -22.12
CA ASP A 9 9.18 -18.34 -23.02
C ASP A 9 8.83 -18.63 -24.50
N ILE A 10 7.64 -19.18 -24.72
CA ILE A 10 7.05 -19.39 -26.05
C ILE A 10 6.79 -18.05 -26.78
N TYR A 11 6.82 -16.91 -26.07
CA TYR A 11 6.40 -15.60 -26.60
C TYR A 11 7.54 -14.60 -26.87
N TYR A 12 8.80 -15.01 -26.68
CA TYR A 12 9.98 -14.20 -27.03
C TYR A 12 9.98 -13.61 -28.45
N PRO A 13 9.49 -14.28 -29.52
CA PRO A 13 9.51 -13.70 -30.87
C PRO A 13 8.57 -12.51 -31.08
N VAL A 14 7.58 -12.30 -30.19
CA VAL A 14 6.60 -11.20 -30.32
C VAL A 14 7.08 -9.93 -29.60
N ARG A 15 7.75 -10.07 -28.45
CA ARG A 15 8.31 -8.93 -27.72
C ARG A 15 9.53 -9.35 -26.93
N SER A 16 10.64 -8.65 -27.13
CA SER A 16 11.85 -8.82 -26.32
C SER A 16 11.58 -8.35 -24.88
N HIS A 17 12.31 -8.93 -23.91
CA HIS A 17 12.33 -8.47 -22.51
C HIS A 17 11.01 -8.55 -21.73
N VAL A 18 10.05 -9.37 -22.17
CA VAL A 18 8.76 -9.66 -21.48
C VAL A 18 8.96 -10.00 -20.00
N TRP A 19 10.09 -10.63 -19.66
CA TRP A 19 10.54 -10.97 -18.30
C TRP A 19 10.63 -9.79 -17.35
N TYR A 20 11.25 -8.70 -17.79
CA TYR A 20 11.45 -7.51 -16.97
C TYR A 20 10.10 -6.87 -16.63
N TYR A 21 9.20 -6.82 -17.61
CA TYR A 21 7.84 -6.33 -17.40
C TYR A 21 7.05 -7.23 -16.44
N MET A 22 7.14 -8.56 -16.56
CA MET A 22 6.49 -9.49 -15.62
C MET A 22 6.96 -9.28 -14.17
N ILE A 23 8.27 -9.11 -13.97
CA ILE A 23 8.85 -8.86 -12.64
C ILE A 23 8.32 -7.53 -12.09
N ILE A 24 8.34 -6.46 -12.88
CA ILE A 24 7.81 -5.16 -12.45
C ILE A 24 6.31 -5.26 -12.10
N LEU A 25 5.52 -5.94 -12.94
CA LEU A 25 4.09 -6.15 -12.73
C LEU A 25 3.76 -7.05 -11.54
N THR A 26 4.73 -7.81 -11.01
CA THR A 26 4.55 -8.56 -9.75
C THR A 26 4.98 -7.75 -8.54
N ILE A 27 6.05 -6.97 -8.62
CA ILE A 27 6.57 -6.20 -7.49
C ILE A 27 5.67 -5.00 -7.14
N LEU A 28 5.24 -4.21 -8.13
CA LEU A 28 4.47 -2.98 -7.92
C LEU A 28 3.18 -3.19 -7.09
N PRO A 29 2.32 -4.17 -7.40
CA PRO A 29 1.11 -4.42 -6.62
C PRO A 29 1.42 -5.04 -5.25
N MET A 30 2.53 -5.75 -5.07
CA MET A 30 2.94 -6.23 -3.74
C MET A 30 3.24 -5.06 -2.80
N ILE A 31 3.80 -3.96 -3.30
CA ILE A 31 4.00 -2.73 -2.52
C ILE A 31 2.64 -2.14 -2.12
N ALA A 32 1.65 -2.14 -3.01
CA ALA A 32 0.30 -1.66 -2.71
C ALA A 32 -0.38 -2.54 -1.65
N VAL A 33 -0.27 -3.87 -1.78
CA VAL A 33 -0.82 -4.85 -0.82
C VAL A 33 -0.17 -4.71 0.55
N GLN A 34 1.14 -4.44 0.60
CA GLN A 34 1.85 -4.14 1.83
C GLN A 34 1.34 -2.85 2.49
N GLY A 35 1.06 -1.80 1.71
CA GLY A 35 0.44 -0.58 2.23
C GLY A 35 -0.96 -0.86 2.81
N ALA A 36 -1.77 -1.63 2.09
CA ALA A 36 -3.10 -2.04 2.55
C ALA A 36 -3.05 -2.91 3.81
N SER A 37 -2.08 -3.81 3.93
CA SER A 37 -1.93 -4.64 5.13
C SER A 37 -1.60 -3.80 6.36
N TYR A 38 -0.74 -2.78 6.23
CA TYR A 38 -0.48 -1.83 7.31
C TYR A 38 -1.74 -1.07 7.73
N ILE A 39 -2.56 -0.61 6.78
CA ILE A 39 -3.83 0.07 7.08
C ILE A 39 -4.74 -0.87 7.88
N ILE A 40 -4.91 -2.11 7.42
CA ILE A 40 -5.74 -3.12 8.07
C ILE A 40 -5.23 -3.41 9.49
N SER A 41 -3.92 -3.58 9.67
CA SER A 41 -3.31 -3.81 10.98
C SER A 41 -3.50 -2.64 11.93
N ILE A 42 -3.40 -1.38 11.47
CA ILE A 42 -3.61 -0.21 12.34
C ILE A 42 -5.07 -0.09 12.75
N VAL A 43 -6.00 -0.30 11.81
CA VAL A 43 -7.44 -0.12 12.04
C VAL A 43 -8.04 -1.25 12.89
N PHE A 44 -7.69 -2.50 12.57
CA PHE A 44 -8.31 -3.68 13.18
C PHE A 44 -7.42 -4.42 14.17
N GLY A 45 -6.13 -4.08 14.28
CA GLY A 45 -5.15 -4.82 15.09
C GLY A 45 -5.39 -4.81 16.60
N ARG A 46 -6.34 -4.00 17.12
CA ARG A 46 -6.74 -4.06 18.54
C ARG A 46 -7.49 -5.34 18.90
N ASN A 47 -8.19 -5.96 17.95
CA ASN A 47 -8.92 -7.20 18.15
C ASN A 47 -8.52 -8.23 17.07
N PRO A 48 -7.90 -9.36 17.45
CA PRO A 48 -7.44 -10.35 16.48
C PRO A 48 -8.57 -10.93 15.62
N LEU A 49 -9.79 -11.06 16.17
CA LEU A 49 -10.95 -11.54 15.39
C LEU A 49 -11.30 -10.59 14.25
N ASN A 50 -11.29 -9.28 14.50
CA ASN A 50 -11.56 -8.27 13.46
C ASN A 50 -10.48 -8.31 12.37
N LEU A 51 -9.22 -8.50 12.77
CA LEU A 51 -8.11 -8.64 11.84
C LEU A 51 -8.29 -9.86 10.93
N TYR A 52 -8.60 -11.04 11.51
CA TYR A 52 -8.80 -12.26 10.74
C TYR A 52 -10.00 -12.22 9.79
N ILE A 53 -11.06 -11.50 10.14
CA ILE A 53 -12.24 -11.31 9.27
C ILE A 53 -11.94 -10.29 8.16
N SER A 54 -11.17 -9.24 8.44
CA SER A 54 -10.91 -8.16 7.49
C SER A 54 -10.12 -8.62 6.25
N ILE A 55 -9.14 -9.51 6.41
CA ILE A 55 -8.28 -10.01 5.33
C ILE A 55 -9.09 -10.72 4.22
N PRO A 56 -9.92 -11.76 4.51
CA PRO A 56 -10.72 -12.41 3.49
C PRO A 56 -11.76 -11.47 2.88
N CYS A 57 -12.35 -10.55 3.65
CA CYS A 57 -13.27 -9.55 3.10
C CYS A 57 -12.60 -8.67 2.04
N VAL A 58 -11.39 -8.16 2.30
CA VAL A 58 -10.63 -7.33 1.33
C VAL A 58 -10.25 -8.14 0.09
N MET A 59 -9.87 -9.41 0.26
CA MET A 59 -9.60 -10.30 -0.87
C MET A 59 -10.86 -10.55 -1.73
N LEU A 60 -12.01 -10.84 -1.10
CA LEU A 60 -13.27 -11.06 -1.81
C LEU A 60 -13.73 -9.81 -2.58
N ILE A 61 -13.66 -8.63 -1.96
CA ILE A 61 -13.95 -7.35 -2.63
C ILE A 61 -13.03 -7.17 -3.84
N SER A 62 -11.77 -7.57 -3.72
CA SER A 62 -10.82 -7.47 -4.82
C SER A 62 -11.12 -8.41 -5.97
N ILE A 63 -11.47 -9.66 -5.69
CA ILE A 63 -11.89 -10.64 -6.71
C ILE A 63 -13.13 -10.12 -7.44
N ILE A 64 -14.14 -9.65 -6.71
CA ILE A 64 -15.37 -9.08 -7.29
C ILE A 64 -15.02 -7.89 -8.21
N SER A 65 -14.10 -7.03 -7.78
CA SER A 65 -13.66 -5.85 -8.53
C SER A 65 -12.89 -6.18 -9.81
N ILE A 66 -12.20 -7.33 -9.87
CA ILE A 66 -11.54 -7.81 -11.09
C ILE A 66 -12.57 -8.38 -12.07
N LEU A 67 -13.53 -9.17 -11.55
CA LEU A 67 -14.56 -9.82 -12.37
C LEU A 67 -15.61 -8.83 -12.93
N THR A 68 -15.77 -7.66 -12.31
CA THR A 68 -16.70 -6.63 -12.82
C THR A 68 -16.05 -5.79 -13.93
N PRO A 69 -16.67 -5.69 -15.12
CA PRO A 69 -16.20 -4.80 -16.17
C PRO A 69 -16.34 -3.33 -15.73
N HIS A 70 -15.27 -2.54 -15.86
CA HIS A 70 -15.26 -1.12 -15.44
C HIS A 70 -16.29 -0.26 -16.18
N SER A 71 -16.64 -0.63 -17.42
CA SER A 71 -17.69 0.03 -18.20
C SER A 71 -19.10 -0.20 -17.65
N LEU A 72 -19.31 -1.27 -16.89
CA LEU A 72 -20.61 -1.66 -16.33
C LEU A 72 -20.71 -1.39 -14.82
N SER A 73 -19.63 -0.94 -14.17
CA SER A 73 -19.68 -0.61 -12.75
C SER A 73 -20.49 0.67 -12.53
N HIS A 74 -21.55 0.57 -11.73
CA HIS A 74 -22.33 1.71 -11.27
C HIS A 74 -21.42 2.77 -10.62
N PHE A 75 -21.75 4.05 -10.73
CA PHE A 75 -20.90 5.16 -10.25
C PHE A 75 -20.41 4.98 -8.80
N ALA A 76 -21.26 4.44 -7.93
CA ALA A 76 -20.94 4.13 -6.54
C ALA A 76 -19.76 3.13 -6.37
N PHE A 77 -19.62 2.16 -7.28
CA PHE A 77 -18.54 1.17 -7.23
C PHE A 77 -17.31 1.59 -8.04
N LYS A 78 -17.38 2.71 -8.76
CA LYS A 78 -16.28 3.19 -9.60
C LYS A 78 -15.04 3.51 -8.77
N LEU A 79 -15.19 4.07 -7.57
CA LEU A 79 -14.05 4.32 -6.67
C LEU A 79 -13.40 3.03 -6.17
N ILE A 80 -14.20 2.05 -5.75
CA ILE A 80 -13.70 0.76 -5.23
C ILE A 80 -12.98 -0.02 -6.34
N THR A 81 -13.53 -0.01 -7.54
CA THR A 81 -12.93 -0.67 -8.71
C THR A 81 -11.69 0.06 -9.22
N THR A 82 -11.67 1.39 -9.17
CA THR A 82 -10.50 2.22 -9.53
C THR A 82 -9.35 1.99 -8.56
N PHE A 83 -9.58 2.14 -7.25
CA PHE A 83 -8.53 1.98 -6.25
C PHE A 83 -8.34 0.52 -5.81
N ASN A 84 -8.70 -0.43 -6.67
CA ASN A 84 -8.51 -1.83 -6.36
C ASN A 84 -7.03 -2.23 -6.45
N LEU A 85 -6.57 -3.03 -5.48
CA LEU A 85 -5.17 -3.47 -5.36
C LEU A 85 -4.69 -4.32 -6.55
N PHE A 86 -5.57 -5.15 -7.11
CA PHE A 86 -5.19 -6.19 -8.07
C PHE A 86 -5.76 -5.97 -9.47
N ARG A 87 -6.73 -5.07 -9.63
CA ARG A 87 -7.39 -4.83 -10.93
C ARG A 87 -6.40 -4.48 -12.03
N TYR A 88 -5.65 -3.40 -11.86
CA TYR A 88 -4.73 -2.95 -12.90
C TYR A 88 -3.58 -3.96 -13.12
N GLN A 89 -3.12 -4.65 -12.09
CA GLN A 89 -2.19 -5.77 -12.27
C GLN A 89 -2.78 -6.85 -13.17
N SER A 90 -4.03 -7.27 -12.92
CA SER A 90 -4.68 -8.31 -13.73
C SER A 90 -4.88 -7.86 -15.18
N GLU A 91 -5.29 -6.61 -15.42
CA GLU A 91 -5.41 -6.05 -16.76
C GLU A 91 -4.05 -6.00 -17.46
N ALA A 92 -2.98 -5.59 -16.78
CA ALA A 92 -1.63 -5.52 -17.34
C ALA A 92 -1.05 -6.91 -17.66
N MET A 93 -1.30 -7.89 -16.80
CA MET A 93 -0.90 -9.28 -17.05
C MET A 93 -1.62 -9.84 -18.28
N LEU A 94 -2.93 -9.58 -18.42
CA LEU A 94 -3.70 -10.00 -19.59
C LEU A 94 -3.19 -9.34 -20.88
N PHE A 95 -2.91 -8.03 -20.87
CA PHE A 95 -2.30 -7.35 -22.03
C PHE A 95 -0.94 -7.93 -22.38
N LEU A 96 -0.12 -8.23 -21.38
CA LEU A 96 1.22 -8.72 -21.62
C LEU A 96 1.24 -10.17 -22.15
N VAL A 97 0.29 -11.01 -21.73
CA VAL A 97 0.13 -12.40 -22.20
C VAL A 97 -0.66 -12.50 -23.51
N TYR A 98 -1.57 -11.57 -23.79
CA TYR A 98 -2.52 -11.74 -24.90
C TYR A 98 -2.62 -10.56 -25.88
N GLY A 99 -2.04 -9.40 -25.57
CA GLY A 99 -2.06 -8.20 -26.41
C GLY A 99 -0.82 -8.04 -27.30
N PHE A 100 -0.58 -6.82 -27.80
CA PHE A 100 0.57 -6.42 -28.62
C PHE A 100 0.68 -7.11 -29.99
N GLY A 101 -0.42 -7.13 -30.75
CA GLY A 101 -0.40 -7.67 -32.11
C GLY A 101 -0.19 -9.18 -32.22
N ARG A 102 -0.49 -9.94 -31.15
CA ARG A 102 -0.48 -11.41 -31.15
C ARG A 102 -1.53 -12.04 -32.06
N CYS A 103 -2.56 -11.28 -32.44
CA CYS A 103 -3.57 -11.63 -33.43
C CYS A 103 -3.26 -10.95 -34.76
N GLY A 104 -3.59 -11.58 -35.88
CA GLY A 104 -3.47 -10.95 -37.20
C GLY A 104 -4.35 -9.71 -37.36
N HIS A 105 -4.16 -8.95 -38.44
CA HIS A 105 -4.80 -7.63 -38.66
C HIS A 105 -6.35 -7.65 -38.67
N ARG A 106 -7.00 -8.82 -38.67
CA ARG A 106 -8.46 -9.01 -38.60
C ARG A 106 -8.89 -10.01 -37.52
N GLU A 107 -7.98 -10.42 -36.65
CA GLU A 107 -8.26 -11.37 -35.59
C GLU A 107 -8.37 -10.63 -34.25
N ILE A 108 -9.32 -11.05 -33.43
CA ILE A 108 -9.55 -10.45 -32.11
C ILE A 108 -9.24 -11.50 -31.06
N GLN A 109 -8.45 -11.10 -30.06
CA GLN A 109 -8.20 -11.94 -28.91
C GLN A 109 -9.45 -12.01 -28.03
N VAL A 110 -10.13 -13.17 -28.06
CA VAL A 110 -11.44 -13.39 -27.39
C VAL A 110 -11.42 -13.05 -25.90
N VAL A 111 -10.33 -13.37 -25.20
CA VAL A 111 -10.17 -13.10 -23.75
C VAL A 111 -10.15 -11.59 -23.48
N LEU A 112 -9.32 -10.85 -24.21
CA LEU A 112 -9.22 -9.39 -24.06
C LEU A 112 -10.52 -8.69 -24.47
N TYR A 113 -11.16 -9.16 -25.54
CA TYR A 113 -12.43 -8.62 -26.02
C TYR A 113 -13.56 -8.78 -24.99
N ARG A 114 -13.71 -9.97 -24.38
CA ARG A 114 -14.73 -10.21 -23.35
C ARG A 114 -14.56 -9.34 -22.10
N ILE A 115 -13.33 -8.97 -21.77
CA ILE A 115 -12.99 -8.14 -20.60
C ILE A 115 -13.03 -6.64 -20.96
N GLY A 116 -13.22 -6.29 -22.24
CA GLY A 116 -13.27 -4.91 -22.72
C GLY A 116 -11.89 -4.24 -22.82
N LEU A 117 -10.82 -5.03 -23.00
CA LEU A 117 -9.43 -4.60 -23.13
C LEU A 117 -9.00 -4.62 -24.60
N ILE A 118 -9.61 -3.77 -25.42
CA ILE A 118 -9.51 -3.85 -26.90
C ILE A 118 -8.29 -3.10 -27.45
N HIS A 119 -7.78 -2.09 -26.72
CA HIS A 119 -6.70 -1.22 -27.18
C HIS A 119 -5.42 -1.43 -26.38
N ASP A 120 -4.35 -1.83 -27.07
CA ASP A 120 -3.03 -2.08 -26.47
C ASP A 120 -2.44 -0.82 -25.80
N GLU A 121 -2.80 0.39 -26.27
CA GLU A 121 -2.38 1.67 -25.68
C GLU A 121 -2.75 1.79 -24.20
N ARG A 122 -3.84 1.13 -23.80
CA ARG A 122 -4.31 1.09 -22.41
C ARG A 122 -3.32 0.42 -21.47
N TYR A 123 -2.39 -0.39 -21.97
CA TYR A 123 -1.36 -1.03 -21.15
C TYR A 123 -0.53 -0.04 -20.33
N TYR A 124 -0.07 1.06 -20.94
CA TYR A 124 0.75 2.06 -20.25
C TYR A 124 -0.04 2.77 -19.15
N TYR A 125 -1.30 3.10 -19.44
CA TYR A 125 -2.22 3.67 -18.46
C TYR A 125 -2.41 2.75 -17.25
N VAL A 126 -2.57 1.45 -17.49
CA VAL A 126 -2.76 0.45 -16.43
C VAL A 126 -1.51 0.31 -15.54
N ILE A 127 -0.30 0.39 -16.11
CA ILE A 127 0.95 0.42 -15.32
C ILE A 127 1.00 1.66 -14.45
N ILE A 128 0.73 2.83 -15.02
CA ILE A 128 0.73 4.10 -14.29
C ILE A 128 -0.26 4.04 -13.13
N MET A 129 -1.48 3.53 -13.36
CA MET A 129 -2.48 3.39 -12.32
C MET A 129 -2.09 2.38 -11.23
N THR A 130 -1.37 1.31 -11.59
CA THR A 130 -0.81 0.39 -10.59
C THR A 130 0.21 1.10 -9.70
N ALA A 131 1.07 1.97 -10.28
CA ALA A 131 2.02 2.78 -9.53
C ALA A 131 1.31 3.78 -8.61
N VAL A 132 0.26 4.45 -9.11
CA VAL A 132 -0.56 5.38 -8.34
C VAL A 132 -1.21 4.67 -7.14
N ASN A 133 -1.78 3.49 -7.32
CA ASN A 133 -2.34 2.71 -6.22
C ASN A 133 -1.27 2.36 -5.17
N ALA A 134 -0.08 1.94 -5.60
CA ALA A 134 1.02 1.65 -4.68
C ALA A 134 1.39 2.87 -3.82
N ILE A 135 1.55 4.04 -4.43
CA ILE A 135 1.86 5.29 -3.72
C ILE A 135 0.71 5.68 -2.78
N LEU A 136 -0.52 5.59 -3.26
CA LEU A 136 -1.70 5.98 -2.50
C LEU A 136 -1.87 5.13 -1.24
N PHE A 137 -1.83 3.80 -1.33
CA PHE A 137 -1.97 2.93 -0.16
C PHE A 137 -0.83 3.11 0.84
N GLN A 138 0.40 3.34 0.38
CA GLN A 138 1.53 3.64 1.26
C GLN A 138 1.38 5.00 1.96
N SER A 139 0.95 6.04 1.24
CA SER A 139 0.71 7.36 1.83
C SER A 139 -0.38 7.33 2.90
N ILE A 140 -1.46 6.58 2.68
CA ILE A 140 -2.54 6.41 3.66
C ILE A 140 -2.04 5.64 4.88
N ALA A 141 -1.25 4.58 4.68
CA ALA A 141 -0.65 3.82 5.78
C ALA A 141 0.23 4.71 6.66
N ILE A 142 1.11 5.52 6.06
CA ILE A 142 1.97 6.47 6.77
C ILE A 142 1.13 7.51 7.52
N LEU A 143 0.12 8.08 6.86
CA LEU A 143 -0.78 9.06 7.47
C LEU A 143 -1.47 8.47 8.71
N LEU A 144 -2.05 7.27 8.59
CA LEU A 144 -2.73 6.58 9.70
C LEU A 144 -1.75 6.25 10.84
N PHE A 145 -0.54 5.81 10.51
CA PHE A 145 0.50 5.57 11.51
C PHE A 145 0.86 6.85 12.29
N CYS A 146 1.03 7.97 11.59
CA CYS A 146 1.29 9.27 12.21
C CYS A 146 0.13 9.73 13.11
N LEU A 147 -1.12 9.53 12.69
CA LEU A 147 -2.30 9.87 13.48
C LEU A 147 -2.45 8.97 14.71
N TYR A 148 -2.20 7.67 14.55
CA TYR A 148 -2.36 6.67 15.60
C TYR A 148 -1.29 6.82 16.71
N ASN A 149 -0.03 7.02 16.34
CA ASN A 149 1.08 7.10 17.29
C ASN A 149 1.30 8.49 17.89
N ASN A 150 0.61 9.51 17.38
CA ASN A 150 0.77 10.87 17.88
C ASN A 150 -0.56 11.54 18.28
N PRO A 151 -1.33 10.92 19.19
CA PRO A 151 -2.63 11.43 19.61
C PRO A 151 -2.46 12.80 20.28
N PHE A 152 -3.26 13.77 19.86
CA PHE A 152 -3.22 15.14 20.38
C PHE A 152 -3.38 15.21 21.91
N GLN A 153 -4.11 14.26 22.50
CA GLN A 153 -4.30 14.18 23.94
C GLN A 153 -3.00 13.85 24.69
N ASP A 154 -2.17 12.93 24.18
CA ASP A 154 -0.90 12.59 24.83
C ASP A 154 0.15 13.67 24.63
N ARG A 155 0.11 14.41 23.51
CA ARG A 155 0.91 15.64 23.37
C ARG A 155 0.57 16.65 24.45
N ARG A 156 -0.73 16.94 24.68
CA ARG A 156 -1.15 17.87 25.74
C ARG A 156 -0.77 17.36 27.14
N LYS A 157 -0.95 16.07 27.42
CA LYS A 157 -0.54 15.47 28.71
C LYS A 157 0.98 15.52 28.91
N ARG A 158 1.75 15.29 27.85
CA ARG A 158 3.23 15.38 27.86
C ARG A 158 3.68 16.82 28.12
N VAL A 159 3.11 17.81 27.43
CA VAL A 159 3.40 19.23 27.67
C VAL A 159 3.06 19.62 29.11
N LYS A 160 1.86 19.26 29.61
CA LYS A 160 1.48 19.50 31.02
C LYS A 160 2.43 18.83 32.01
N ARG A 161 2.90 17.60 31.72
CA ARG A 161 3.86 16.90 32.58
C ARG A 161 5.23 17.58 32.58
N ILE A 162 5.71 18.06 31.42
CA ILE A 162 6.96 18.82 31.30
C ILE A 162 6.84 20.16 32.04
N GLU A 163 5.74 20.88 31.84
CA GLU A 163 5.49 22.16 32.50
C GLU A 163 5.40 22.01 34.03
N TYR A 164 4.71 20.97 34.51
CA TYR A 164 4.66 20.64 35.93
C TYR A 164 6.02 20.25 36.52
N LEU A 165 6.85 19.51 35.76
CA LEU A 165 8.20 19.15 36.19
C LEU A 165 9.13 20.38 36.21
N ASN A 166 9.04 21.26 35.21
CA ASN A 166 9.78 22.52 35.16
C ASN A 166 9.37 23.46 36.29
N GLN A 167 8.08 23.51 36.67
CA GLN A 167 7.60 24.28 37.82
C GLN A 167 8.10 23.72 39.16
N ARG A 168 8.35 22.40 39.23
CA ARG A 168 8.87 21.72 40.44
C ARG A 168 10.39 21.68 40.53
N GLN A 169 11.09 21.84 39.41
CA GLN A 169 12.51 22.12 39.39
C GLN A 169 12.72 23.57 39.84
N LEU A 170 12.76 23.79 41.15
CA LEU A 170 13.45 24.95 41.70
C LEU A 170 14.87 24.96 41.12
N PRO A 171 15.39 26.10 40.63
CA PRO A 171 16.77 26.17 40.15
C PRO A 171 17.68 25.73 41.29
N SER A 172 18.22 24.53 41.15
CA SER A 172 19.20 23.99 42.09
C SER A 172 20.43 24.88 42.02
N LYS A 173 20.62 25.75 43.01
CA LYS A 173 21.86 26.51 43.22
C LYS A 173 23.02 25.60 43.71
N VAL A 174 23.07 24.36 43.27
CA VAL A 174 24.20 23.48 43.56
C VAL A 174 25.16 23.57 42.38
N ILE A 175 26.11 24.50 42.50
CA ILE A 175 27.28 24.56 41.63
C ILE A 175 28.17 23.40 42.05
N ILE A 176 28.19 22.31 41.27
CA ILE A 176 29.19 21.25 41.41
C ILE A 176 30.41 21.70 40.61
N PRO A 177 31.53 22.06 41.27
CA PRO A 177 32.71 22.53 40.56
C PRO A 177 33.25 21.38 39.69
N GLY A 178 33.40 21.64 38.38
CA GLY A 178 33.87 20.66 37.38
C GLY A 178 32.78 20.11 36.44
N LEU A 179 31.50 20.39 36.68
CA LEU A 179 30.37 19.97 35.82
C LEU A 179 29.58 21.19 35.31
N THR A 180 30.25 22.13 34.65
CA THR A 180 29.66 23.36 34.08
C THR A 180 29.04 23.15 32.69
N CYS A 181 28.31 22.05 32.50
CA CYS A 181 27.36 21.92 31.38
C CYS A 181 26.00 21.55 31.97
N SER A 182 24.95 22.23 31.51
CA SER A 182 23.57 22.11 32.01
C SER A 182 23.04 20.69 31.83
N ASN A 183 23.30 19.85 32.82
CA ASN A 183 22.66 18.54 32.90
C ASN A 183 21.49 18.67 33.87
N ASP A 184 20.28 18.62 33.32
CA ASP A 184 19.06 18.50 34.11
C ASP A 184 19.10 17.18 34.90
N PHE A 185 19.51 17.25 36.17
CA PHE A 185 19.54 16.09 37.05
C PHE A 185 18.11 15.69 37.43
N VAL A 186 17.60 14.62 36.81
CA VAL A 186 16.36 13.95 37.22
C VAL A 186 16.71 12.82 38.18
N ILE A 187 16.62 13.07 39.48
CA ILE A 187 16.78 12.04 40.51
C ILE A 187 15.54 11.14 40.49
N ARG A 188 15.66 9.92 39.93
CA ARG A 188 14.63 8.88 40.07
C ARG A 188 14.76 8.24 41.45
N LYS A 189 13.74 8.38 42.30
CA LYS A 189 13.60 7.55 43.49
C LYS A 189 13.15 6.15 43.06
N ILE A 190 13.99 5.16 43.29
CA ILE A 190 13.61 3.75 43.22
C ILE A 190 12.92 3.44 44.55
N GLN A 191 11.64 3.08 44.50
CA GLN A 191 10.96 2.52 45.67
C GLN A 191 11.36 1.04 45.76
N VAL A 192 12.00 0.69 46.88
CA VAL A 192 12.26 -0.70 47.31
C VAL A 192 11.10 -1.14 48.19
#